data_AF-A0A9P7B8U3-F1
#
_entry.id   AF-A0A9P7B8U3-F1
#
_cell.length_a   1.000
_cell.length_b   1.000
_cell.length_c   1.000
_cell.angle_alpha   90.00
_cell.angle_beta   90.00
_cell.angle_gamma   90.00
#
_symmetry.space_group_name_H-M   'P 1'
#
loop_
_entity.id
_entity.type
_entity.pdbx_description
1 polymer ?
#
loop_
_entity_poly.entity_id
_entity_poly.type
_entity_poly.pdbx_seq_one_letter_code
_entity_poly.pdbx_strand_id
1 'polypeptide(L)'
;MPRALPTWAALRDARIRKSVADNELLRKAYKYIRDNAQLDFRTRAAAMHKLNAMPTSTIPSMVVNRCKLTGRGGGRIANEFGLCRHRFKLEAEEGNLPGVGRASW
;
A
#
# COMPACT_ATOMS: atom_id res chain seq x y z
N MET A 1 -19.41 -0.31 10.77
CA MET A 1 -18.54 -1.43 11.19
C MET A 1 -17.51 -1.69 10.10
N PRO A 2 -16.22 -1.91 10.41
CA PRO A 2 -15.24 -2.25 9.37
C PRO A 2 -15.67 -3.56 8.69
N ARG A 3 -15.88 -3.53 7.38
CA ARG A 3 -16.30 -4.69 6.59
C ARG A 3 -15.19 -5.75 6.66
N ALA A 4 -15.56 -7.01 6.92
CA ALA A 4 -14.60 -8.12 6.89
C ALA A 4 -13.90 -8.15 5.52
N LEU A 5 -12.56 -8.22 5.54
CA LEU A 5 -11.79 -8.27 4.30
C LEU A 5 -12.08 -9.61 3.58
N PRO A 6 -12.36 -9.58 2.27
CA PRO A 6 -12.99 -10.70 1.58
C PRO A 6 -12.07 -11.91 1.34
N THR A 7 -10.73 -11.73 1.43
CA THR A 7 -9.77 -12.79 1.12
C THR A 7 -8.58 -12.80 2.09
N TRP A 8 -7.94 -13.96 2.26
CA TRP A 8 -6.71 -14.09 3.05
C TRP A 8 -5.63 -13.11 2.56
N ALA A 9 -5.55 -12.91 1.24
CA ALA A 9 -4.56 -12.06 0.62
C ALA A 9 -4.79 -10.57 0.93
N ALA A 10 -6.05 -10.16 1.11
CA ALA A 10 -6.40 -8.83 1.62
C ALA A 10 -6.07 -8.68 3.12
N LEU A 11 -6.27 -9.72 3.94
CA LEU A 11 -5.85 -9.72 5.34
C LEU A 11 -4.33 -9.60 5.50
N ARG A 12 -3.55 -10.32 4.66
CA ARG A 12 -2.09 -10.20 4.63
C ARG A 12 -1.67 -8.78 4.24
N ASP A 13 -2.28 -8.21 3.20
CA ASP A 13 -1.99 -6.84 2.76
C ASP A 13 -2.30 -5.80 3.86
N ALA A 14 -3.42 -5.95 4.57
CA ALA A 14 -3.77 -5.08 5.70
C ALA A 14 -2.73 -5.16 6.83
N ARG A 15 -2.22 -6.37 7.14
CA ARG A 15 -1.14 -6.55 8.11
C ARG A 15 0.16 -5.86 7.66
N ILE A 16 0.51 -5.98 6.38
CA ILE A 16 1.69 -5.32 5.79
C ILE A 16 1.52 -3.80 5.90
N ARG A 17 0.36 -3.24 5.51
CA ARG A 17 0.08 -1.79 5.63
C ARG A 17 0.23 -1.29 7.06
N LYS A 18 -0.26 -2.05 8.05
CA LYS A 18 -0.07 -1.71 9.47
C LYS A 18 1.41 -1.72 9.84
N SER A 19 2.13 -2.79 9.49
CA SER A 19 3.58 -2.90 9.74
C SER A 19 4.39 -1.78 9.07
N VAL A 20 4.03 -1.37 7.86
CA VAL A 20 4.65 -0.23 7.16
C VAL A 20 4.38 1.07 7.91
N ALA A 21 3.14 1.33 8.30
CA ALA A 21 2.75 2.55 9.03
C ALA A 21 3.50 2.66 10.37
N ASP A 22 3.52 1.57 11.14
CA ASP A 22 4.17 1.54 12.46
C ASP A 22 5.70 1.80 12.35
N ASN A 23 6.34 1.39 11.25
CA ASN A 23 7.79 1.48 11.06
C ASN A 23 8.25 2.56 10.08
N GLU A 24 7.34 3.42 9.60
CA GLU A 24 7.63 4.40 8.55
C GLU A 24 8.73 5.38 8.97
N LEU A 25 8.61 5.94 10.18
CA LEU A 25 9.54 6.94 10.72
C LEU A 25 10.95 6.36 10.89
N LEU A 26 11.07 5.18 11.52
CA LEU A 26 12.34 4.49 11.73
C LEU A 26 13.03 4.18 10.40
N ARG A 27 12.27 3.66 9.43
CA ARG A 27 12.81 3.34 8.11
C ARG A 27 13.26 4.59 7.35
N LYS A 28 12.52 5.70 7.43
CA LYS A 28 12.93 6.99 6.85
C LYS A 28 14.22 7.52 7.49
N ALA A 29 14.32 7.46 8.83
CA ALA A 29 15.52 7.89 9.54
C ALA A 29 16.77 7.08 9.12
N TYR A 30 16.67 5.75 9.05
CA TYR A 30 17.81 4.93 8.60
C TYR A 30 18.17 5.15 7.14
N LYS A 31 17.18 5.38 6.24
CA LYS A 31 17.46 5.75 4.86
C LYS A 31 18.21 7.08 4.76
N TYR A 32 17.76 8.08 5.50
CA TYR A 32 18.42 9.40 5.53
C TYR A 32 19.87 9.28 5.99
N ILE A 33 20.14 8.55 7.08
CA ILE A 33 21.49 8.34 7.59
C ILE A 33 22.35 7.61 6.55
N ARG A 34 21.83 6.54 5.93
CA ARG A 34 22.53 5.77 4.89
C ARG A 34 22.94 6.64 3.70
N ASP A 35 22.04 7.52 3.24
CA ASP A 35 22.21 8.31 2.01
C ASP A 35 23.01 9.60 2.24
N ASN A 36 23.21 10.02 3.49
CA ASN A 36 23.91 11.26 3.82
C ASN A 36 25.44 11.12 3.71
N ALA A 37 26.01 11.68 2.64
CA ALA A 37 27.45 11.64 2.37
C ALA A 37 28.34 12.36 3.41
N GLN A 38 27.78 13.25 4.23
CA GLN A 38 28.54 14.00 5.25
C GLN A 38 28.84 13.16 6.51
N LEU A 39 28.14 12.03 6.69
CA LEU A 39 28.31 11.18 7.86
C LEU A 39 29.46 10.18 7.67
N ASP A 40 30.10 9.86 8.80
CA ASP A 40 31.14 8.85 8.84
C ASP A 40 30.67 7.50 8.26
N PHE A 41 31.60 6.80 7.62
CA PHE A 41 31.33 5.52 6.98
C PHE A 41 30.75 4.49 7.96
N ARG A 42 31.25 4.42 9.20
CA ARG A 42 30.77 3.44 10.18
C ARG A 42 29.31 3.68 10.55
N THR A 43 28.92 4.94 10.71
CA THR A 43 27.54 5.32 11.01
C THR A 43 26.60 4.98 9.85
N ARG A 44 27.02 5.21 8.61
CA ARG A 44 26.27 4.82 7.41
C ARG A 44 26.12 3.31 7.29
N ALA A 45 27.20 2.56 7.50
CA ALA A 45 27.21 1.11 7.49
C ALA A 45 26.28 0.53 8.57
N ALA A 46 26.32 1.07 9.79
CA ALA A 46 25.42 0.66 10.88
C ALA A 46 23.94 0.90 10.55
N ALA A 47 23.60 2.04 9.95
CA ALA A 47 22.24 2.31 9.49
C ALA A 47 21.80 1.36 8.37
N MET A 48 22.70 1.03 7.44
CA MET A 48 22.43 0.05 6.39
C MET A 48 22.17 -1.35 6.95
N HIS A 49 22.98 -1.81 7.93
CA HIS A 49 22.75 -3.07 8.62
C HIS A 49 21.40 -3.11 9.35
N LYS A 50 21.05 -2.04 10.07
CA LYS A 50 19.73 -1.92 10.73
C LYS A 50 18.59 -1.96 9.70
N LEU A 51 18.77 -1.32 8.54
CA LEU A 51 17.77 -1.30 7.48
C LEU A 51 17.55 -2.68 6.85
N ASN A 52 18.62 -3.46 6.70
CA ASN A 52 18.58 -4.83 6.18
C ASN A 52 18.06 -5.84 7.20
N ALA A 53 18.24 -5.60 8.50
CA ALA A 53 17.73 -6.46 9.57
C ALA A 53 16.20 -6.34 9.76
N MET A 54 15.58 -5.24 9.31
CA MET A 54 14.13 -5.06 9.41
C MET A 54 13.38 -6.08 8.53
N PRO A 55 12.18 -6.54 8.98
CA PRO A 55 11.41 -7.49 8.20
C PRO A 55 10.87 -6.88 6.91
N THR A 56 10.75 -7.71 5.86
CA THR A 56 10.31 -7.30 4.52
C THR A 56 8.91 -6.69 4.51
N SER A 57 8.06 -7.02 5.49
CA SER A 57 6.72 -6.43 5.65
C SER A 57 6.73 -4.94 5.96
N THR A 58 7.86 -4.36 6.36
CA THR A 58 8.02 -2.93 6.62
C THR A 58 8.30 -2.11 5.36
N ILE A 59 8.52 -2.78 4.23
CA ILE A 59 8.88 -2.11 2.98
C ILE A 59 7.59 -1.60 2.30
N PRO A 60 7.46 -0.29 2.00
CA PRO A 60 6.26 0.25 1.36
C PRO A 60 5.93 -0.37 0.01
N SER A 61 6.94 -0.82 -0.75
CA SER A 61 6.75 -1.46 -2.05
C SER A 61 6.06 -2.84 -1.98
N MET A 62 5.98 -3.43 -0.78
CA MET A 62 5.26 -4.70 -0.58
C MET A 62 3.75 -4.52 -0.46
N VAL A 63 3.27 -3.28 -0.28
CA VAL A 63 1.84 -2.99 -0.22
C VAL A 63 1.27 -3.11 -1.62
N VAL A 64 0.26 -3.97 -1.75
CA VAL A 64 -0.42 -4.19 -3.02
C VAL A 64 -1.76 -3.51 -3.02
N ASN A 65 -2.02 -2.90 -4.15
CA ASN A 65 -3.24 -2.22 -4.43
C ASN A 65 -4.36 -3.24 -4.77
N ARG A 66 -5.21 -3.57 -3.79
CA ARG A 66 -6.35 -4.50 -3.90
C ARG A 66 -7.71 -3.79 -4.01
N CYS A 67 -8.70 -4.49 -4.55
CA CYS A 67 -10.10 -4.10 -4.53
C CYS A 67 -10.69 -4.20 -3.13
N LYS A 68 -11.40 -3.17 -2.66
CA LYS A 68 -12.04 -3.16 -1.32
C LYS A 68 -13.16 -4.18 -1.16
N LEU A 69 -13.94 -4.44 -2.22
CA LEU A 69 -15.09 -5.35 -2.18
C LEU A 69 -14.70 -6.82 -2.39
N THR A 70 -13.83 -7.09 -3.36
CA THR A 70 -13.51 -8.48 -3.78
C THR A 70 -12.13 -8.95 -3.35
N GLY A 71 -11.24 -8.05 -2.92
CA GLY A 71 -9.86 -8.40 -2.53
C GLY A 71 -8.95 -8.78 -3.69
N ARG A 72 -9.45 -8.73 -4.94
CA ARG A 72 -8.66 -8.96 -6.16
C ARG A 72 -7.48 -7.98 -6.20
N GLY A 73 -6.27 -8.51 -6.38
CA GLY A 73 -5.07 -7.72 -6.61
C GLY A 73 -4.97 -7.30 -8.08
N GLY A 74 -4.52 -6.07 -8.32
CA GLY A 74 -4.29 -5.55 -9.68
C GLY A 74 -5.57 -5.25 -10.48
N GLY A 75 -5.46 -4.36 -11.47
CA GLY A 75 -6.57 -4.00 -12.35
C GLY A 75 -7.72 -3.25 -11.65
N ARG A 76 -7.38 -2.41 -10.67
CA ARG A 76 -8.32 -1.49 -10.04
C ARG A 76 -8.32 -0.13 -10.74
N ILE A 77 -9.50 0.40 -10.99
CA ILE A 77 -9.72 1.64 -11.73
C ILE A 77 -9.58 2.79 -10.73
N ALA A 78 -8.56 3.64 -10.97
CA ALA A 78 -8.14 4.78 -10.16
C ALA A 78 -7.91 4.46 -8.66
N ASN A 79 -7.02 5.20 -8.01
CA ASN A 79 -6.82 5.03 -6.56
C ASN A 79 -7.99 5.57 -5.73
N GLU A 80 -8.80 6.46 -6.31
CA GLU A 80 -9.91 7.16 -5.65
C GLU A 80 -11.02 6.18 -5.22
N PHE A 81 -11.50 5.33 -6.14
CA PHE A 81 -12.57 4.39 -5.84
C PHE A 81 -12.05 3.13 -5.11
N GLY A 82 -10.87 2.63 -5.52
CA GLY A 82 -10.28 1.42 -4.92
C GLY A 82 -11.06 0.14 -5.25
N LEU A 83 -11.70 0.09 -6.41
CA LEU A 83 -12.51 -1.03 -6.91
C LEU A 83 -11.85 -1.70 -8.12
N CYS A 84 -12.00 -3.02 -8.28
CA CYS A 84 -11.59 -3.71 -9.50
C CYS A 84 -12.49 -3.29 -10.68
N ARG A 85 -11.98 -3.39 -11.91
CA ARG A 85 -12.70 -2.96 -13.13
C ARG A 85 -14.16 -3.43 -13.22
N HIS A 86 -14.42 -4.69 -12.85
CA HIS A 86 -15.75 -5.28 -12.94
C HIS A 86 -16.69 -4.72 -11.88
N ARG A 87 -16.22 -4.58 -10.63
CA ARG A 87 -17.03 -3.98 -9.58
C ARG A 87 -17.22 -2.48 -9.77
N PHE A 88 -16.22 -1.79 -10.28
CA PHE A 88 -16.39 -0.38 -10.66
C PHE A 88 -17.52 -0.22 -11.67
N LYS A 89 -17.57 -1.06 -12.73
CA LYS A 89 -18.65 -1.03 -13.71
C LYS A 89 -20.02 -1.24 -13.07
N LEU A 90 -20.18 -2.29 -12.25
CA LEU A 90 -21.46 -2.59 -11.61
C LEU A 90 -21.92 -1.46 -10.67
N GLU A 91 -21.01 -0.93 -9.84
CA GLU A 91 -21.34 0.16 -8.92
C GLU A 91 -21.62 1.48 -9.66
N ALA A 92 -21.00 1.70 -10.83
CA ALA A 92 -21.31 2.83 -11.70
C ALA A 92 -22.70 2.69 -12.34
N GLU A 93 -23.07 1.49 -12.80
CA GLU A 93 -24.39 1.20 -13.37
C GLU A 93 -25.51 1.30 -12.33
N GLU A 94 -25.22 0.91 -11.08
CA GLU A 94 -26.13 1.08 -9.94
C GLU A 94 -26.24 2.53 -9.44
N GLY A 95 -25.32 3.43 -9.86
CA GLY A 95 -25.31 4.83 -9.43
C GLY A 95 -24.70 5.06 -8.04
N ASN A 96 -24.00 4.08 -7.47
CA ASN A 96 -23.36 4.20 -6.15
C ASN A 96 -22.07 5.03 -6.17
N LEU A 97 -21.51 5.30 -7.36
CA LEU A 97 -20.28 6.06 -7.53
C LEU A 97 -20.58 7.54 -7.82
N PRO A 98 -20.13 8.48 -6.96
CA PRO A 98 -20.40 9.89 -7.15
C PRO A 98 -19.65 10.41 -8.39
N GLY A 99 -20.37 11.12 -9.26
CA GLY A 99 -19.78 11.77 -10.45
C GLY A 99 -19.39 10.81 -11.59
N VAL A 100 -19.73 9.53 -11.50
CA VAL A 100 -19.47 8.56 -12.59
C VAL A 100 -20.74 8.38 -13.41
N GLY A 101 -20.68 8.74 -14.69
CA GLY A 101 -21.74 8.51 -15.67
C GLY A 101 -21.25 7.69 -16.86
N ARG A 102 -22.18 7.21 -17.69
CA ARG A 102 -21.83 6.59 -18.96
C ARG A 102 -21.28 7.66 -19.91
N ALA A 103 -20.11 7.38 -20.47
CA ALA A 103 -19.53 8.15 -21.55
C ALA A 103 -20.45 8.11 -22.78
N SER A 104 -20.77 9.28 -23.34
CA SER A 104 -21.49 9.43 -24.60
C SER A 104 -20.71 10.40 -25.49
N TRP A 105 -19.69 9.86 -26.15
CA TRP A 105 -18.91 10.54 -27.19
C TRP A 105 -18.46 9.50 -28.21
#